data_AF-A0A1V6BC93-F1
#
_entry.id   AF-A0A1V6BC93-F1
#
_cell.length_a   1.000
_cell.length_b   1.000
_cell.length_c   1.000
_cell.angle_alpha   90.00
_cell.angle_beta   90.00
_cell.angle_gamma   90.00
#
_symmetry.space_group_name_H-M   'P 1'
#
loop_
_entity.id
_entity.type
_entity.pdbx_description
1 polymer ?
#
loop_
_entity_poly.entity_id
_entity_poly.type
_entity_poly.pdbx_seq_one_letter_code
_entity_poly.pdbx_strand_id
1 'polypeptide(L)'
;MEQNDKATIKISSNVATPFAQTYFHGTKADLKVGDLIQVGYNSNYGQQKNAKYIFLTATLDAAIWGAELAFGDGQERIYLVEPTGEIENDPDLTDKKFPGNPTQSFRSTKPFRVVGEVTIWQGHPAEQVKTMKEHLEKLKKQGVNSLNDE
;
A
#
# COMPACT_ATOMS: atom_id res chain seq x y z
N MET A 1 -23.50 -14.55 -57.01
CA MET A 1 -22.74 -13.31 -56.73
C MET A 1 -23.54 -12.56 -55.69
N GLU A 2 -23.12 -12.30 -54.47
CA GLU A 2 -21.92 -12.58 -53.69
C GLU A 2 -22.35 -12.28 -52.24
N GLN A 3 -22.11 -13.19 -51.31
CA GLN A 3 -22.22 -12.91 -49.88
C GLN A 3 -21.07 -11.97 -49.50
N ASN A 4 -21.37 -10.89 -48.78
CA ASN A 4 -20.35 -10.04 -48.18
C ASN A 4 -20.44 -10.13 -46.66
N ASP A 5 -19.91 -11.23 -46.13
CA ASP A 5 -19.54 -11.35 -44.73
C ASP A 5 -18.39 -10.38 -44.46
N LYS A 6 -18.68 -9.26 -43.79
CA LYS A 6 -17.64 -8.41 -43.19
C LYS A 6 -17.07 -9.16 -41.99
N ALA A 7 -16.08 -10.02 -42.25
CA ALA A 7 -15.19 -10.51 -41.22
C ALA A 7 -14.55 -9.31 -40.51
N THR A 8 -14.96 -9.07 -39.26
CA THR A 8 -14.30 -8.11 -38.39
C THR A 8 -12.92 -8.67 -38.08
N ILE A 9 -11.90 -8.09 -38.71
CA ILE A 9 -10.51 -8.40 -38.43
C ILE A 9 -10.25 -7.98 -36.98
N LYS A 10 -10.16 -8.97 -36.08
CA LYS A 10 -9.63 -8.77 -34.73
C LYS A 10 -8.15 -8.46 -34.90
N ILE A 11 -7.80 -7.18 -34.90
CA ILE A 11 -6.40 -6.74 -34.91
C ILE A 11 -5.82 -7.12 -33.54
N SER A 12 -5.06 -8.20 -33.48
CA SER A 12 -4.20 -8.50 -32.34
C SER A 12 -3.08 -7.45 -32.32
N SER A 13 -3.29 -6.38 -31.57
CA SER A 13 -2.28 -5.35 -31.39
C SER A 13 -1.10 -5.93 -30.60
N ASN A 14 -0.03 -6.33 -31.29
CA ASN A 14 1.30 -6.60 -30.71
C ASN A 14 2.00 -5.30 -30.27
N VAL A 15 1.23 -4.34 -29.74
CA VAL A 15 1.77 -3.05 -29.32
C VAL A 15 2.30 -3.22 -27.91
N ALA A 16 3.58 -2.90 -27.71
CA ALA A 16 4.17 -2.85 -26.37
C ALA A 16 3.37 -1.86 -25.50
N THR A 17 2.82 -2.35 -24.39
CA THR A 17 2.12 -1.53 -23.40
C THR A 17 3.08 -1.18 -22.26
N PRO A 18 2.97 0.03 -21.67
CA PRO A 18 3.70 0.35 -20.45
C PRO A 18 3.38 -0.66 -19.33
N PHE A 19 4.38 -0.93 -18.49
CA PHE A 19 4.15 -1.71 -17.28
C PHE A 19 3.20 -0.93 -16.36
N ALA A 20 2.26 -1.63 -15.72
CA ALA A 20 1.32 -0.98 -14.81
C ALA A 20 2.08 -0.32 -13.65
N GLN A 21 1.68 0.89 -13.27
CA GLN A 21 2.26 1.55 -12.11
C GLN A 21 2.03 0.67 -10.87
N THR A 22 3.14 0.28 -10.25
CA THR A 22 3.17 -0.55 -9.05
C THR A 22 3.61 0.30 -7.87
N TYR A 23 3.11 -0.04 -6.68
CA TYR A 23 3.43 0.63 -5.42
C TYR A 23 3.91 -0.38 -4.38
N PHE A 24 4.41 0.11 -3.27
CA PHE A 24 4.81 -0.71 -2.14
C PHE A 24 3.74 -0.73 -1.05
N HIS A 25 3.55 -1.89 -0.44
CA HIS A 25 2.76 -2.09 0.76
C HIS A 25 3.61 -2.82 1.81
N GLY A 26 4.08 -2.09 2.82
CA GLY A 26 4.76 -2.68 3.97
C GLY A 26 3.75 -3.22 4.96
N THR A 27 3.93 -4.47 5.42
CA THR A 27 3.03 -5.16 6.35
C THR A 27 3.74 -6.27 7.13
N LYS A 28 3.00 -6.92 8.04
CA LYS A 28 3.38 -8.20 8.66
C LYS A 28 2.51 -9.39 8.25
N ALA A 29 1.54 -9.15 7.35
CA ALA A 29 0.73 -10.22 6.79
C ALA A 29 1.57 -11.11 5.87
N ASP A 30 1.39 -12.43 6.00
CA ASP A 30 1.99 -13.43 5.12
C ASP A 30 1.08 -13.62 3.89
N LEU A 31 1.46 -12.98 2.78
CA LEU A 31 0.69 -12.89 1.54
C LEU A 31 1.46 -13.50 0.39
N LYS A 32 0.73 -13.91 -0.64
CA LYS A 32 1.27 -14.50 -1.86
C LYS A 32 0.92 -13.63 -3.06
N VAL A 33 1.71 -13.76 -4.12
CA VAL A 33 1.36 -13.17 -5.41
C VAL A 33 -0.02 -13.66 -5.85
N GLY A 34 -0.88 -12.71 -6.24
CA GLY A 34 -2.28 -12.94 -6.57
C GLY A 34 -3.27 -12.64 -5.44
N ASP A 35 -2.80 -12.57 -4.19
CA ASP A 35 -3.66 -12.23 -3.05
C ASP A 35 -4.17 -10.78 -3.16
N LEU A 36 -5.33 -10.54 -2.55
CA LEU A 36 -5.91 -9.21 -2.40
C LEU A 36 -5.73 -8.71 -0.97
N ILE A 37 -5.11 -7.54 -0.84
CA ILE A 37 -5.07 -6.77 0.39
C ILE A 37 -6.34 -5.95 0.42
N GLN A 38 -7.14 -6.11 1.48
CA GLN A 38 -8.42 -5.43 1.62
C GLN A 38 -8.54 -4.73 2.97
N VAL A 39 -9.56 -3.91 3.11
CA VAL A 39 -9.86 -3.21 4.35
C VAL A 39 -10.19 -4.24 5.46
N GLY A 40 -9.70 -4.01 6.68
CA GLY A 40 -9.95 -4.83 7.88
C GLY A 40 -9.19 -6.17 7.95
N TYR A 41 -9.07 -6.91 6.85
CA TYR A 41 -8.34 -8.19 6.78
C TYR A 41 -7.02 -8.00 6.02
N ASN A 42 -5.91 -8.53 6.56
CA ASN A 42 -4.59 -8.53 5.91
C ASN A 42 -3.97 -7.15 5.61
N SER A 43 -4.63 -6.04 5.94
CA SER A 43 -3.98 -4.74 6.08
C SER A 43 -3.20 -4.71 7.40
N ASN A 44 -2.26 -3.77 7.57
CA ASN A 44 -1.35 -3.61 8.73
C ASN A 44 -1.97 -3.62 10.13
N TYR A 45 -3.29 -3.75 10.23
CA TYR A 45 -4.10 -3.57 11.40
C TYR A 45 -4.94 -4.82 11.69
N GLY A 46 -4.35 -6.03 11.63
CA GLY A 46 -5.04 -7.32 11.79
C GLY A 46 -5.96 -7.53 13.01
N GLN A 47 -6.17 -6.51 13.85
CA GLN A 47 -7.16 -6.47 14.93
C GLN A 47 -8.12 -5.25 14.91
N GLN A 48 -7.93 -4.22 14.08
CA GLN A 48 -8.94 -3.17 13.87
C GLN A 48 -9.93 -3.63 12.80
N LYS A 49 -11.00 -4.30 13.24
CA LYS A 49 -12.18 -4.64 12.41
C LYS A 49 -12.83 -3.43 11.70
N ASN A 50 -12.41 -2.20 12.02
CA ASN A 50 -13.00 -0.94 11.55
C ASN A 50 -12.03 -0.04 10.77
N ALA A 51 -10.83 -0.51 10.40
CA ALA A 51 -9.99 0.26 9.48
C ALA A 51 -10.83 0.59 8.24
N LYS A 52 -10.77 1.81 7.71
CA LYS A 52 -11.53 2.21 6.51
C LYS A 52 -10.70 2.20 5.24
N TYR A 53 -9.38 2.29 5.41
CA TYR A 53 -8.42 2.45 4.33
C TYR A 53 -7.32 1.40 4.38
N ILE A 54 -6.71 1.19 3.22
CA ILE A 54 -5.49 0.42 3.00
C ILE A 54 -4.46 1.38 2.44
N PHE A 55 -3.20 1.23 2.85
CA PHE A 55 -2.14 2.18 2.54
C PHE A 55 -1.14 1.60 1.55
N LEU A 56 -0.60 2.46 0.69
CA LEU A 56 0.48 2.13 -0.23
C LEU A 56 1.37 3.36 -0.43
N THR A 57 2.56 3.16 -0.98
CA THR A 57 3.49 4.26 -1.24
C THR A 57 4.33 4.02 -2.47
N ALA A 58 4.76 5.10 -3.14
CA ALA A 58 5.73 5.03 -4.22
C ALA A 58 7.19 5.16 -3.74
N THR A 59 7.46 5.22 -2.43
CA THR A 59 8.81 5.25 -1.87
C THR A 59 9.10 4.04 -0.99
N LEU A 60 10.29 3.45 -1.15
CA LEU A 60 10.68 2.26 -0.38
C LEU A 60 10.82 2.58 1.11
N ASP A 61 11.35 3.75 1.47
CA ASP A 61 11.53 4.19 2.86
C ASP A 61 10.21 4.22 3.64
N ALA A 62 9.15 4.79 3.05
CA ALA A 62 7.82 4.79 3.67
C ALA A 62 7.23 3.37 3.76
N ALA A 63 7.56 2.48 2.82
CA ALA A 63 7.11 1.09 2.87
C ALA A 63 7.82 0.30 3.98
N ILE A 64 9.11 0.57 4.21
CA ILE A 64 9.88 0.01 5.32
C ILE A 64 9.22 0.41 6.64
N TRP A 65 8.90 1.70 6.82
CA TRP A 65 8.14 2.17 7.98
C TRP A 65 6.79 1.46 8.13
N GLY A 66 6.07 1.28 7.01
CA GLY A 66 4.81 0.53 6.99
C GLY A 66 4.95 -0.90 7.51
N ALA A 67 6.02 -1.61 7.17
CA ALA A 67 6.29 -2.97 7.65
C ALA A 67 6.70 -2.98 9.13
N GLU A 68 7.65 -2.14 9.52
CA GLU A 68 8.22 -2.09 10.88
C GLU A 68 7.20 -1.65 11.94
N LEU A 69 6.29 -0.75 11.57
CA LEU A 69 5.24 -0.21 12.43
C LEU A 69 3.93 -1.00 12.35
N ALA A 70 3.81 -1.96 11.43
CA ALA A 70 2.62 -2.79 11.32
C ALA A 70 2.35 -3.57 12.63
N PHE A 71 1.06 -3.73 12.93
CA PHE A 71 0.62 -4.50 14.10
C PHE A 71 0.82 -6.00 13.90
N GLY A 72 1.00 -6.70 15.01
CA GLY A 72 1.19 -8.14 15.06
C GLY A 72 2.66 -8.56 15.17
N ASP A 73 2.83 -9.87 15.41
CA ASP A 73 4.12 -10.51 15.66
C ASP A 73 4.69 -11.24 14.43
N GLY A 74 4.03 -11.07 13.27
CA GLY A 74 4.49 -11.60 12.00
C GLY A 74 5.79 -10.96 11.52
N GLN A 75 6.44 -11.62 10.57
CA GLN A 75 7.64 -11.09 9.92
C GLN A 75 7.28 -9.84 9.11
N GLU A 76 8.14 -8.82 9.18
CA GLU A 76 8.04 -7.60 8.38
C GLU A 76 8.29 -7.92 6.90
N ARG A 77 7.38 -7.46 6.03
CA ARG A 77 7.38 -7.75 4.59
C ARG A 77 6.98 -6.51 3.79
N ILE A 78 7.47 -6.41 2.57
CA ILE A 78 7.13 -5.33 1.65
C ILE A 78 6.68 -5.95 0.33
N TYR A 79 5.41 -5.73 -0.02
CA TYR A 79 4.83 -6.23 -1.26
C TYR A 79 4.80 -5.17 -2.35
N LEU A 80 5.02 -5.60 -3.59
CA LEU A 80 4.67 -4.86 -4.78
C LEU A 80 3.18 -5.06 -5.04
N VAL A 81 2.43 -3.97 -5.16
CA VAL A 81 0.98 -4.02 -5.29
C VAL A 81 0.44 -3.12 -6.40
N GLU A 82 -0.62 -3.59 -7.04
CA GLU A 82 -1.41 -2.83 -8.00
C GLU A 82 -2.75 -2.46 -7.36
N PRO A 83 -3.12 -1.16 -7.32
CA PRO A 83 -4.42 -0.76 -6.84
C PRO A 83 -5.51 -1.19 -7.83
N THR A 84 -6.62 -1.73 -7.31
CA THR A 84 -7.76 -2.15 -8.14
C THR A 84 -8.77 -1.02 -8.39
N GLY A 85 -8.51 0.16 -7.84
CA GLY A 85 -9.34 1.35 -8.02
C GLY A 85 -8.60 2.61 -7.57
N GLU A 86 -9.36 3.67 -7.29
CA GLU A 86 -8.82 4.98 -6.97
C GLU A 86 -7.98 4.98 -5.70
N ILE A 87 -6.92 5.78 -5.70
CA ILE A 87 -6.06 6.06 -4.55
C ILE A 87 -6.06 7.58 -4.33
N GLU A 88 -5.95 7.99 -3.07
CA GLU A 88 -5.83 9.40 -2.69
C GLU A 88 -4.63 9.61 -1.76
N ASN A 89 -4.14 10.84 -1.66
CA ASN A 89 -3.05 11.17 -0.74
C ASN A 89 -3.41 10.79 0.70
N ASP A 90 -2.46 10.21 1.42
CA ASP A 90 -2.63 9.97 2.86
C ASP A 90 -2.64 11.31 3.61
N PRO A 91 -3.74 11.69 4.26
CA PRO A 91 -3.84 12.96 4.94
C PRO A 91 -2.95 13.03 6.19
N ASP A 92 -2.47 11.92 6.76
CA ASP A 92 -1.54 11.98 7.89
C ASP A 92 -0.11 12.33 7.46
N LEU A 93 0.20 12.16 6.17
CA LEU A 93 1.56 12.32 5.62
C LEU A 93 1.67 13.42 4.55
N THR A 94 0.53 14.02 4.16
CA THR A 94 0.47 15.08 3.13
C THR A 94 0.18 16.43 3.77
N ASP A 95 0.93 17.47 3.37
CA ASP A 95 0.78 18.84 3.85
C ASP A 95 0.80 18.98 5.38
N LYS A 96 1.61 18.13 6.03
CA LYS A 96 1.84 18.18 7.49
C LYS A 96 3.14 18.89 7.80
N LYS A 97 4.21 18.13 7.99
CA LYS A 97 5.54 18.67 8.33
C LYS A 97 6.18 19.38 7.13
N PHE A 98 5.86 18.94 5.93
CA PHE A 98 6.39 19.44 4.67
C PHE A 98 5.24 19.66 3.67
N PRO A 99 5.37 20.62 2.74
CA PRO A 99 4.36 20.84 1.70
C PRO A 99 4.32 19.66 0.72
N GLY A 100 3.12 19.33 0.25
CA GLY A 100 2.83 18.23 -0.66
C GLY A 100 2.94 16.85 0.01
N ASN A 101 3.18 15.83 -0.82
CA ASN A 101 3.29 14.43 -0.42
C ASN A 101 4.70 13.88 -0.72
N PRO A 102 5.74 14.29 0.04
CA PRO A 102 7.13 13.92 -0.26
C PRO A 102 7.40 12.43 -0.10
N THR A 103 6.67 11.74 0.78
CA THR A 103 6.77 10.28 0.97
C THR A 103 5.98 9.51 -0.10
N GLN A 104 5.22 10.20 -0.94
CA GLN A 104 4.31 9.63 -1.94
C GLN A 104 3.44 8.53 -1.31
N SER A 105 2.86 8.83 -0.16
CA SER A 105 2.00 7.91 0.59
C SER A 105 0.54 8.15 0.25
N PHE A 106 -0.17 7.06 0.00
CA PHE A 106 -1.55 7.07 -0.46
C PHE A 106 -2.39 6.09 0.34
N ARG A 107 -3.70 6.27 0.26
CA ARG A 107 -4.69 5.39 0.85
C ARG A 107 -5.79 5.08 -0.15
N SER A 108 -6.49 3.96 0.06
CA SER A 108 -7.65 3.57 -0.73
C SER A 108 -8.64 2.74 0.09
N THR A 109 -9.91 2.78 -0.30
CA THR A 109 -10.94 1.86 0.16
C THR A 109 -11.05 0.63 -0.75
N LYS A 110 -10.41 0.64 -1.91
CA LYS A 110 -10.40 -0.46 -2.89
C LYS A 110 -9.22 -1.40 -2.64
N PRO A 111 -9.36 -2.71 -2.88
CA PRO A 111 -8.29 -3.67 -2.64
C PRO A 111 -7.04 -3.42 -3.49
N PHE A 112 -5.90 -3.96 -3.04
CA PHE A 112 -4.67 -4.02 -3.83
C PHE A 112 -4.33 -5.47 -4.16
N ARG A 113 -3.90 -5.73 -5.40
CA ARG A 113 -3.40 -7.04 -5.79
C ARG A 113 -1.91 -7.13 -5.55
N VAL A 114 -1.47 -8.16 -4.84
CA VAL A 114 -0.04 -8.47 -4.68
C VAL A 114 0.49 -9.02 -6.01
N VAL A 115 1.50 -8.36 -6.56
CA VAL A 115 2.17 -8.75 -7.81
C VAL A 115 3.63 -9.17 -7.61
N GLY A 116 4.17 -8.96 -6.40
CA GLY A 116 5.51 -9.40 -6.03
C GLY A 116 5.84 -9.06 -4.57
N GLU A 117 7.04 -9.42 -4.14
CA GLU A 117 7.59 -9.11 -2.82
C GLU A 117 9.01 -8.56 -2.98
N VAL A 118 9.34 -7.51 -2.24
CA VAL A 118 10.70 -6.99 -2.11
C VAL A 118 11.39 -7.79 -1.01
N THR A 119 12.32 -8.67 -1.39
CA THR A 119 12.97 -9.58 -0.44
C THR A 119 14.29 -9.05 0.12
N ILE A 120 14.88 -8.04 -0.53
CA ILE A 120 16.15 -7.44 -0.13
C ILE A 120 15.91 -5.96 0.15
N TRP A 121 15.88 -5.60 1.42
CA TRP A 121 15.78 -4.23 1.89
C TRP A 121 16.46 -4.13 3.26
N GLN A 122 16.92 -2.93 3.59
CA GLN A 122 17.56 -2.64 4.86
C GLN A 122 16.57 -1.88 5.73
N GLY A 123 16.18 -2.47 6.85
CA GLY A 123 15.36 -1.79 7.85
C GLY A 123 16.11 -0.67 8.54
N HIS A 124 15.35 0.19 9.23
CA HIS A 124 15.89 1.25 10.07
C HIS A 124 16.63 0.67 11.30
N PRO A 125 17.55 1.43 11.89
CA PRO A 125 18.14 1.08 13.19
C PRO A 125 17.05 0.80 14.23
N ALA A 126 17.22 -0.27 15.02
CA ALA A 126 16.22 -0.70 16.01
C ALA A 126 15.83 0.40 17.01
N GLU A 127 16.79 1.22 17.45
CA GLU A 127 16.53 2.37 18.33
C GLU A 127 15.67 3.45 17.67
N GLN A 128 15.80 3.64 16.35
CA GLN A 128 14.97 4.58 15.59
C GLN A 128 13.53 4.07 15.52
N VAL A 129 13.33 2.78 15.21
CA VAL A 129 12.00 2.15 15.19
C VAL A 129 11.34 2.21 16.56
N LYS A 130 12.09 1.89 17.62
CA LYS A 130 11.63 1.96 19.01
C LYS A 130 11.19 3.38 19.38
N THR A 131 12.02 4.38 19.10
CA THR A 131 11.72 5.79 19.36
C THR A 131 10.45 6.23 18.64
N MET A 132 10.26 5.79 17.39
CA MET A 132 9.05 6.10 16.62
C MET A 132 7.80 5.45 17.23
N LYS A 133 7.86 4.16 17.60
CA LYS A 133 6.75 3.46 18.27
C LYS A 133 6.36 4.14 19.58
N GLU A 134 7.35 4.52 20.41
CA GLU A 134 7.11 5.26 21.65
C GLU A 134 6.48 6.64 21.41
N HIS A 135 6.89 7.33 20.35
CA HIS A 135 6.31 8.61 19.96
C HIS A 135 4.84 8.48 19.55
N LEU A 136 4.50 7.50 18.71
CA LEU A 136 3.14 7.22 18.27
C LEU A 136 2.22 6.87 19.46
N GLU A 137 2.71 6.04 20.40
CA GLU A 137 1.99 5.70 21.63
C GLU A 137 1.74 6.94 22.52
N LYS A 138 2.71 7.87 22.59
CA LYS A 138 2.55 9.12 23.32
C LYS A 138 1.48 10.02 22.69
N LEU A 139 1.47 10.16 21.36
CA LEU A 139 0.46 10.94 20.63
C LEU A 139 -0.95 10.39 20.88
N LYS A 140 -1.10 9.06 20.81
CA LYS A 140 -2.35 8.37 21.11
C LYS A 140 -2.85 8.65 22.52
N LYS A 141 -1.97 8.61 23.54
CA LYS A 141 -2.31 8.95 24.93
C LYS A 141 -2.70 10.42 25.12
N GLN A 142 -2.26 11.30 24.24
CA GLN A 142 -2.61 12.72 24.23
C GLN A 142 -3.91 13.02 23.47
N GLY A 143 -4.57 11.99 22.91
CA GLY A 143 -5.80 12.15 22.13
C GLY A 143 -5.58 12.67 20.71
N VAL A 144 -4.33 12.66 20.22
CA VAL A 144 -4.03 12.92 18.80
C VAL A 144 -4.28 11.62 18.04
N ASN A 145 -5.41 11.58 17.33
CA ASN A 145 -5.80 10.42 16.53
C ASN A 145 -5.41 10.62 15.05
N SER A 146 -5.34 9.51 14.33
CA SER A 146 -5.11 9.51 12.88
C SER A 146 -6.32 10.08 12.14
N LEU A 147 -6.08 10.86 11.08
CA LEU A 147 -7.13 11.31 10.17
C LEU A 147 -7.68 10.18 9.29
N ASN A 148 -7.12 8.98 9.42
CA ASN A 148 -7.56 7.77 8.75
C ASN A 148 -8.56 6.95 9.60
N ASP A 149 -8.75 7.30 10.88
CA ASP A 149 -9.70 6.64 11.79
C ASP A 149 -11.13 7.22 11.69
N GLU A 150 -11.30 8.39 11.05
CA GLU A 150 -12.57 9.12 10.94
C GLU A 150 -13.57 8.56 9.93
#